data_AF-A0A2T2TKM7-F1
#
_entry.id   AF-A0A2T2TKM7-F1
#
_cell.length_a   1.000
_cell.length_b   1.000
_cell.length_c   1.000
_cell.angle_alpha   90.00
_cell.angle_beta   90.00
_cell.angle_gamma   90.00
#
_symmetry.space_group_name_H-M   'P 1'
#
loop_
_entity.id
_entity.type
_entity.pdbx_description
1 polymer ?
#
loop_
_entity_poly.entity_id
_entity_poly.type
_entity_poly.pdbx_seq_one_letter_code
_entity_poly.pdbx_strand_id
1 'polypeptide(L)' 'MEAVSPNSVHPQQVKELLSEHILTKGMMPMVLDMEASQGVRLRDKKSGRTLIDLFGFYASDPLGMNHPKMS' A
#
# COMPACT_ATOMS: atom_id res chain seq x y z
N MET A 1 -15.69 -11.72 8.98
CA MET A 1 -14.96 -11.92 10.24
C MET A 1 -13.70 -11.08 10.15
N GLU A 2 -13.68 -9.89 10.76
CA GLU A 2 -12.42 -9.18 10.97
C GLU A 2 -11.70 -9.88 12.10
N ALA A 3 -10.57 -10.53 11.78
CA ALA A 3 -9.61 -10.89 12.80
C ALA A 3 -8.92 -9.59 13.24
N VAL A 4 -9.46 -8.93 14.26
CA VAL A 4 -8.75 -7.85 14.95
C VAL A 4 -7.64 -8.52 15.77
N SER A 5 -6.47 -8.64 15.15
CA SER A 5 -5.24 -8.99 15.84
C SER A 5 -5.01 -7.95 16.95
N PRO A 6 -4.68 -8.34 18.19
CA PRO A 6 -4.54 -7.44 19.33
C PRO A 6 -3.43 -6.39 19.19
N ASN A 7 -2.63 -6.45 18.12
CA ASN A 7 -1.65 -5.46 17.72
C ASN A 7 -2.00 -4.92 16.33
N SER A 8 -2.92 -3.95 16.27
CA SER A 8 -3.15 -3.22 15.01
C SER A 8 -1.91 -2.37 14.73
N VAL A 9 -1.14 -2.71 13.70
CA VAL A 9 -0.02 -1.89 13.25
C VAL A 9 -0.58 -0.63 12.61
N HIS A 10 -0.29 0.54 13.19
CA HIS A 10 -0.71 1.81 12.61
C HIS A 10 0.15 2.11 11.37
N PRO A 11 -0.39 2.71 10.28
CA PRO A 11 0.39 2.97 9.05
C PRO A 11 1.71 3.70 9.28
N GLN A 12 1.78 4.56 10.29
CA GLN A 12 2.95 5.34 10.67
C GLN A 12 4.11 4.45 11.17
N GLN A 13 3.80 3.26 11.71
CA GLN A 13 4.77 2.32 12.31
C GLN A 13 5.31 1.29 11.31
N VAL A 14 4.66 1.09 10.15
CA VAL A 14 4.98 0.02 9.20
C VAL A 14 6.45 0.01 8.78
N LYS A 15 6.99 1.17 8.40
CA LYS A 15 8.39 1.26 7.94
C LYS A 15 9.37 0.95 9.07
N GLU A 16 9.10 1.41 10.29
CA GLU A 16 9.96 1.20 11.45
C GLU A 16 10.04 -0.29 11.78
N LEU A 17 8.89 -0.95 11.92
CA LEU A 17 8.80 -2.39 12.18
C LEU A 17 9.48 -3.23 11.09
N LEU A 18 9.29 -2.89 9.80
CA LEU A 18 9.98 -3.57 8.71
C LEU A 18 11.50 -3.37 8.78
N SER A 19 11.97 -2.21 9.24
CA SER A 19 13.41 -1.91 9.31
C SER A 19 14.16 -2.74 10.36
N GLU A 20 13.45 -3.36 11.31
CA GLU A 20 14.03 -4.29 12.28
C GLU A 20 14.48 -5.61 11.62
N HIS A 21 13.95 -5.93 10.44
CA HIS A 21 14.15 -7.23 9.79
C HIS A 21 14.62 -7.16 8.33
N ILE A 22 14.34 -6.06 7.63
CA ILE A 22 14.72 -5.87 6.21
C ILE A 22 15.28 -4.48 5.96
N LEU A 23 16.10 -4.33 4.91
CA LEU A 23 16.61 -3.02 4.49
C LEU A 23 15.50 -2.21 3.80
N THR A 24 14.93 -1.24 4.51
CA THR A 24 13.85 -0.39 3.97
C THR A 24 14.34 0.82 3.17
N LYS A 25 15.65 1.00 3.04
CA LYS A 25 16.25 2.09 2.27
C LYS A 25 15.97 1.88 0.78
N GLY A 26 15.30 2.86 0.16
CA GLY A 26 14.92 2.81 -1.26
C GLY A 26 13.48 2.32 -1.52
N MET A 27 12.77 1.85 -0.49
CA MET A 27 11.33 1.62 -0.59
C MET A 27 10.59 2.93 -0.85
N MET A 28 9.51 2.85 -1.63
CA MET A 28 8.63 3.98 -1.85
C MET A 28 8.12 4.53 -0.51
N PRO A 29 8.14 5.86 -0.27
CA PRO A 29 7.81 6.45 1.02
C PRO A 29 6.29 6.54 1.24
N MET A 30 5.58 5.43 1.06
CA MET A 30 4.13 5.32 1.26
C MET A 30 3.76 3.99 1.90
N VAL A 31 2.59 3.95 2.54
CA VAL A 31 1.93 2.71 2.95
C VAL A 31 0.69 2.55 2.10
N LEU A 32 0.70 1.57 1.20
CA LEU A 32 -0.38 1.37 0.24
C LEU A 32 -1.70 1.07 0.94
N ASP A 33 -2.72 1.86 0.61
CA ASP A 33 -4.10 1.54 0.96
C ASP A 33 -4.66 0.53 -0.04
N MET A 34 -4.71 -0.74 0.36
CA MET A 34 -5.21 -1.81 -0.49
C MET A 34 -6.70 -1.71 -0.79
N GLU A 35 -7.49 -1.05 0.05
CA GLU A 35 -8.95 -0.94 -0.13
C GLU A 35 -9.31 0.32 -0.89
N ALA A 36 -8.70 1.46 -0.54
CA ALA A 36 -9.05 2.75 -1.13
C ALA A 36 -8.35 3.07 -2.46
N SER A 37 -7.32 2.31 -2.86
CA SER A 37 -6.66 2.49 -4.16
C SER A 37 -7.51 1.92 -5.29
N GLN A 38 -7.55 2.58 -6.44
CA GLN A 38 -8.36 2.11 -7.58
C GLN A 38 -7.78 2.54 -8.94
N GLY A 39 -7.70 1.59 -9.87
CA GLY A 39 -7.03 1.74 -11.15
C GLY A 39 -5.60 2.21 -10.96
N VAL A 40 -5.22 3.28 -11.66
CA VAL A 40 -3.88 3.90 -11.57
C VAL A 40 -3.76 4.93 -10.44
N ARG A 41 -4.67 4.95 -9.45
CA ARG A 41 -4.63 5.87 -8.31
C ARG A 41 -4.29 5.11 -7.04
N LEU A 42 -3.08 5.32 -6.53
CA LEU A 42 -2.62 4.72 -5.27
C LEU A 42 -2.85 5.70 -4.12
N ARG A 43 -3.52 5.25 -3.07
CA ARG A 43 -3.73 6.02 -1.85
C ARG A 43 -2.69 5.63 -0.81
N ASP A 44 -2.03 6.61 -0.22
CA ASP A 44 -1.12 6.40 0.90
C ASP A 44 -1.91 6.47 2.22
N LYS A 45 -2.00 5.36 2.97
CA LYS A 45 -2.63 5.32 4.31
C LYS A 45 -1.91 6.19 5.33
N LYS A 46 -0.63 6.50 5.13
CA LYS A 46 0.15 7.32 6.08
C LYS A 46 -0.18 8.81 5.97
N SER A 47 -0.16 9.37 4.76
CA SER A 47 -0.38 10.81 4.54
C SER A 47 -1.78 11.16 4.04
N GLY A 48 -2.56 10.17 3.58
CA GLY A 48 -3.85 10.39 2.93
C GLY A 48 -3.74 10.98 1.52
N ARG A 49 -2.53 11.12 0.95
CA ARG A 49 -2.34 11.60 -0.42
C ARG A 49 -2.65 10.52 -1.45
N THR A 50 -3.05 10.94 -2.65
CA THR A 50 -3.21 10.08 -3.81
C THR A 50 -2.09 10.34 -4.81
N LEU A 51 -1.50 9.26 -5.32
CA LEU A 51 -0.44 9.24 -6.33
C LEU A 51 -0.99 8.63 -7.61
N ILE A 52 -0.51 9.10 -8.77
CA ILE A 52 -0.76 8.45 -10.05
C ILE A 52 0.31 7.38 -10.26
N ASP A 53 -0.13 6.15 -10.50
CA ASP A 53 0.75 5.02 -10.77
C ASP A 53 1.22 5.03 -12.22
N LEU A 54 2.48 5.40 -12.41
CA LEU A 54 3.22 5.25 -13.67
C LEU A 54 4.31 4.18 -13.55
N PHE A 55 4.23 3.35 -12.51
CA PHE A 55 5.19 2.30 -12.19
C PHE A 55 4.60 0.90 -12.42
N GLY A 56 3.31 0.71 -12.16
CA GLY A 56 2.56 -0.53 -12.42
C GLY A 56 3.13 -1.73 -11.66
N PHE A 57 3.70 -1.48 -10.48
CA PHE A 57 4.41 -2.49 -9.67
C PHE A 57 5.43 -3.30 -10.48
N TYR A 58 6.40 -2.62 -11.10
CA TYR A 58 7.33 -3.22 -12.08
C TYR A 58 6.61 -3.76 -13.33
N ALA A 59 5.60 -3.01 -13.81
CA ALA A 59 4.72 -3.39 -14.91
C ALA A 59 4.04 -4.77 -14.75
N SER A 60 3.93 -5.28 -13.52
CA SER A 60 3.29 -6.57 -13.22
C SER A 60 1.79 -6.46 -12.98
N ASP A 61 1.26 -5.25 -12.81
CA ASP A 61 -0.17 -5.00 -12.63
C ASP A 61 -0.79 -4.35 -13.89
N PRO A 62 -1.34 -5.16 -14.81
CA PRO A 62 -1.90 -4.66 -16.06
C PRO A 62 -3.30 -4.04 -15.91
N LEU A 63 -4.00 -4.30 -14.80
CA LEU A 63 -5.37 -3.86 -14.59
C LEU A 63 -5.47 -2.68 -13.61
N GLY A 64 -4.41 -2.44 -12.84
CA GLY A 64 -4.41 -1.51 -11.73
C GLY A 64 -5.15 -2.06 -10.51
N MET A 65 -5.06 -1.30 -9.42
CA MET A 65 -5.65 -1.69 -8.13
C MET A 65 -7.17 -1.84 -8.23
N ASN A 66 -7.72 -2.89 -7.61
CA ASN A 66 -9.16 -3.08 -7.40
C ASN A 66 -10.02 -2.88 -8.65
N HIS A 67 -9.65 -3.55 -9.74
CA HIS A 67 -10.39 -3.46 -11.00
C HIS A 67 -11.87 -3.88 -10.81
N PRO A 68 -12.87 -3.09 -11.26
CA PRO A 68 -14.30 -3.31 -10.96
C PRO A 68 -14.91 -4.65 -11.44
N LYS A 69 -14.20 -5.39 -12.30
CA LYS A 69 -14.62 -6.71 -12.81
C LYS A 69 -13.97 -7.89 -12.08
N MET A 70 -13.14 -7.62 -11.06
CA MET A 70 -12.41 -8.64 -10.28
C MET A 70 -12.98 -8.81 -8.85
N SER A 71 -14.13 -8.18 -8.56
CA SER A 71 -14.85 -8.22 -7.28
C SER A 71 -15.68 -9.49 -7.12
#